data_AF-A0A938R9B7-F1
#
_entry.id   AF-A0A938R9B7-F1
#
_cell.length_a   1.000
_cell.length_b   1.000
_cell.length_c   1.000
_cell.angle_alpha   90.00
_cell.angle_beta   90.00
_cell.angle_gamma   90.00
#
_symmetry.space_group_name_H-M   'P 1'
#
loop_
_entity.id
_entity.type
_entity.pdbx_description
1 polymer ?
#
loop_
_entity_poly.entity_id
_entity_poly.type
_entity_poly.pdbx_seq_one_letter_code
_entity_poly.pdbx_strand_id
1 'polypeptide(L)' 'TKLNQWVNEERNLYEDFKKAFGYEPPMISGVAIMTDTDNTGEFAIAYYGDIVFRK' A
#
# COMPACT_ATOMS: atom_id res chain seq x y z
N THR A 1 -11.18 6.07 -15.66
CA THR A 1 -11.56 5.71 -14.27
C THR A 1 -12.26 4.37 -14.30
N LYS A 2 -11.78 3.36 -13.57
CA LYS A 2 -12.47 2.07 -13.43
C LYS A 2 -13.26 2.06 -12.12
N LEU A 3 -14.41 2.74 -12.13
CA LEU A 3 -15.32 2.71 -10.98
C LEU A 3 -16.06 1.35 -10.98
N ASN A 4 -16.37 0.83 -9.79
CA ASN A 4 -17.14 -0.40 -9.58
C ASN A 4 -16.50 -1.66 -10.22
N GLN A 5 -15.18 -1.68 -10.34
CA GLN A 5 -14.44 -2.84 -10.85
C GLN A 5 -13.33 -3.20 -9.88
N TRP A 6 -13.12 -4.50 -9.67
CA TRP A 6 -11.91 -4.98 -9.02
C TRP A 6 -10.71 -4.64 -9.89
N VAL A 7 -9.67 -4.12 -9.25
CA VAL A 7 -8.38 -3.81 -9.87
C VAL A 7 -7.28 -4.58 -9.14
N ASN A 8 -6.27 -4.98 -9.89
CA ASN A 8 -5.04 -5.51 -9.34
C ASN A 8 -4.00 -4.40 -9.40
N GLU A 9 -3.29 -4.20 -8.28
CA GLU A 9 -2.23 -3.21 -8.16
C GLU A 9 -0.94 -3.93 -7.77
N GLU A 10 0.14 -3.60 -8.45
CA GLU A 10 1.48 -4.12 -8.17
C GLU A 10 2.47 -2.96 -8.24
N ARG A 11 3.34 -2.86 -7.24
CA ARG A 11 4.32 -1.77 -7.13
C ARG A 11 5.65 -2.27 -6.58
N ASN A 12 6.72 -1.68 -7.09
CA ASN A 12 8.05 -1.81 -6.53
C ASN A 12 8.29 -0.67 -5.53
N LEU A 13 7.97 -0.94 -4.26
CA LEU A 13 8.08 0.06 -3.19
C LEU A 13 9.52 0.55 -2.97
N TYR A 14 10.53 -0.29 -3.26
CA TYR A 14 11.94 0.08 -3.11
C TYR A 14 12.32 1.19 -4.12
N GLU A 15 11.96 1.01 -5.39
CA GLU A 15 12.21 2.03 -6.42
C GLU A 15 11.35 3.29 -6.21
N ASP A 16 10.10 3.12 -5.77
CA ASP A 16 9.23 4.24 -5.45
C ASP A 16 9.81 5.10 -4.31
N PHE A 17 10.36 4.47 -3.27
CA PHE A 17 11.03 5.18 -2.18
C PHE A 17 12.26 5.94 -2.68
N LYS A 18 13.14 5.30 -3.45
CA LYS A 18 14.34 5.95 -4.00
C LYS A 18 13.99 7.16 -4.87
N LYS A 19 12.94 7.05 -5.68
CA LYS A 19 12.46 8.15 -6.51
C LYS A 19 11.89 9.31 -5.68
N ALA A 20 11.17 9.02 -4.61
CA ALA A 20 10.55 10.04 -3.76
C ALA A 20 11.56 10.78 -2.87
N PHE A 21 12.56 10.06 -2.34
CA PHE A 21 13.44 10.58 -1.29
C PHE A 21 14.91 10.73 -1.70
N GLY A 22 15.35 10.09 -2.78
CA GLY A 22 16.71 10.26 -3.34
C GLY A 22 17.82 9.49 -2.60
N TYR A 23 17.49 8.57 -1.70
CA TYR A 23 18.46 7.73 -0.98
C TYR A 23 17.95 6.30 -0.77
N GLU A 24 18.84 5.42 -0.31
CA GLU A 24 18.55 4.01 -0.06
C GLU A 24 17.60 3.81 1.13
N PRO A 25 16.47 3.11 0.97
CA PRO A 25 15.58 2.83 2.09
C PRO A 25 16.31 1.96 3.14
N PRO A 26 16.08 2.21 4.44
CA PRO A 26 16.58 1.32 5.48
C PRO A 26 15.88 -0.04 5.43
N MET A 27 16.43 -1.02 6.13
CA MET A 27 15.75 -2.31 6.34
C MET A 27 14.41 -2.08 7.03
N ILE A 28 13.34 -2.62 6.44
CA ILE A 28 12.02 -2.57 7.05
C ILE A 28 11.94 -3.53 8.25
N SER A 29 11.23 -3.13 9.29
CA SER A 29 10.97 -3.95 10.48
C SER A 29 9.70 -4.78 10.37
N GLY A 30 8.80 -4.44 9.44
CA GLY A 30 7.52 -5.12 9.24
C GLY A 30 6.70 -4.49 8.13
N VAL A 31 5.54 -5.08 7.85
CA VAL A 31 4.55 -4.59 6.89
C VAL A 31 3.25 -4.33 7.63
N ALA A 32 2.69 -3.13 7.45
CA ALA A 32 1.39 -2.76 7.97
C ALA A 32 0.40 -2.59 6.82
N ILE A 33 -0.83 -3.05 7.01
CA ILE A 33 -1.93 -2.87 6.07
C ILE A 33 -3.04 -2.14 6.82
N MET A 34 -3.52 -1.04 6.24
CA MET A 34 -4.55 -0.22 6.85
C MET A 34 -5.49 0.38 5.80
N THR A 35 -6.73 0.63 6.22
CA THR A 35 -7.69 1.45 5.49
C THR A 35 -7.69 2.81 6.14
N ASP A 36 -7.17 3.78 5.41
CA ASP A 36 -6.98 5.12 5.90
C ASP A 36 -8.09 6.05 5.40
N THR A 37 -8.67 6.83 6.32
CA THR A 37 -9.69 7.84 6.05
C THR A 37 -9.39 9.16 6.79
N ASP A 38 -8.18 9.32 7.32
CA ASP A 38 -7.85 10.48 8.17
C ASP A 38 -7.87 11.81 7.41
N ASN A 39 -7.45 11.81 6.14
CA ASN A 39 -7.39 13.01 5.30
C ASN A 39 -8.76 13.46 4.77
N THR A 40 -9.77 12.58 4.78
CA THR A 40 -11.13 12.93 4.37
C THR A 40 -12.05 13.16 5.57
N GLY A 41 -11.71 12.64 6.76
CA GLY A 41 -12.57 12.66 7.93
C GLY A 41 -13.82 11.78 7.77
N GLU A 42 -13.86 10.95 6.73
CA GLU A 42 -14.97 10.04 6.44
C GLU A 42 -14.74 8.64 7.02
N PHE A 43 -15.64 7.71 6.71
CA PHE A 43 -15.59 6.32 7.18
C PHE A 43 -15.56 5.36 6.01
N ALA A 44 -14.74 4.31 6.14
CA ALA A 44 -14.68 3.21 5.20
C ALA A 44 -14.72 1.88 5.96
N ILE A 45 -15.34 0.88 5.35
CA ILE A 45 -15.28 -0.52 5.79
C ILE A 45 -14.50 -1.29 4.74
N ALA A 46 -13.44 -1.97 5.16
CA ALA A 46 -12.65 -2.83 4.31
C ALA A 46 -12.51 -4.22 4.94
N TYR A 47 -12.38 -5.22 4.07
CA TYR A 47 -12.12 -6.59 4.45
C TYR A 47 -10.80 -7.02 3.81
N TYR A 48 -9.95 -7.66 4.59
CA TYR A 48 -8.69 -8.22 4.11
C TYR A 48 -8.85 -9.73 3.95
N GLY A 49 -8.40 -10.23 2.80
CA GLY A 49 -8.31 -11.66 2.54
C GLY A 49 -6.95 -12.21 2.96
N ASP A 50 -6.61 -13.37 2.40
CA ASP A 50 -5.33 -14.03 2.66
C ASP A 50 -4.13 -13.12 2.37
N ILE A 51 -3.24 -12.99 3.35
CA ILE A 51 -1.99 -12.22 3.24
C ILE A 51 -0.84 -13.22 3.13
N VAL A 52 -0.06 -13.13 2.05
CA VAL A 52 1.00 -14.08 1.75
C VAL A 52 2.30 -13.34 1.45
N PHE A 53 3.39 -13.76 2.11
CA PHE A 53 4.74 -13.36 1.77
C PHE A 53 5.38 -14.41 0.86
N ARG A 54 5.94 -13.96 -0.26
CA ARG A 54 6.61 -14.83 -1.25
C ARG A 54 8.00 -14.26 -1.53
N LYS A 55 8.95 -15.15 -1.86
CA LYS A 55 10.31 -14.81 -2.23
C LYS A 55 10.46 -14.81 -3.75
#